data_AF-A0A7Z9KJ15-F1
#
_entry.id   AF-A0A7Z9KJ15-F1
#
_cell.length_a   1.000
_cell.length_b   1.000
_cell.length_c   1.000
_cell.angle_alpha   90.00
_cell.angle_beta   90.00
_cell.angle_gamma   90.00
#
_symmetry.space_group_name_H-M   'P 1'
#
loop_
_entity.id
_entity.type
_entity.pdbx_description
1 polymer ?
#
loop_
_entity_poly.entity_id
_entity_poly.type
_entity_poly.pdbx_seq_one_letter_code
_entity_poly.pdbx_strand_id
1 'polypeptide(L)'
;MALRVNSNIAALNALRHLQQTERELGKNLERLSSGRKLNHAADGPAQLVISEQMKTQISGLGQAIRNSESSISMIQTTEGALNEVSNMLINLRQLAVHAANEGTNDEKMLQADQNEVENILSTLKNIARNTQFGTRTLLDGSNSATGVAVGNGLEFVSASEGAKSTPSNGFKVNITQVATRSMTVGMRRLRLEDVSSSDPNNAISFVINEGGRTVSIDLKNNSELRQTIEKLTSSAKRNGTPEAKLRTERAIQQLIAHEMQRITDEARMDLDIFIYRPEDNLGPFLENFDTLNDALKEISRTPGEINEFVTGMDEVIVLRHRKFGSEPSFTVSSTLDNFFGQNTKVHEAVFALSGRDVEGTIGGLPEVGAGGAAMGRGQLLTGAPGAEAEGVTLKYGETTDDVIYEIFNRTDNRFTGLLKREQNNEFLVGEDVDGYVHVSQNSLVFQIGPNQGQLRRFSVDSIDPEQLSNRVNNESNFRSLAEIDVLDADAAQDALLLIDQAIDDVSTMRGNLGSFQKNALEANLHSLRVSKENLTASESLLADTDMAQEMSSLVKNQILLSSGTAMLAQANQVPQSVLQLLNSN
;
A
#
# COMPACT_ATOMS: atom_id res chain seq x y z
N MET A 1 45.13 36.19 79.78
CA MET A 1 44.50 36.94 78.67
C MET A 1 44.34 38.39 79.10
N ALA A 2 44.91 39.35 78.36
CA ALA A 2 44.75 40.77 78.67
C ALA A 2 43.30 41.20 78.37
N LEU A 3 42.53 41.56 79.40
CA LEU A 3 41.18 42.10 79.23
C LEU A 3 41.27 43.52 78.64
N ARG A 4 40.90 43.65 77.36
CA ARG A 4 40.78 44.95 76.68
C ARG A 4 39.31 45.36 76.65
N VAL A 5 38.97 46.47 77.30
CA VAL A 5 37.58 46.92 77.52
C VAL A 5 36.99 47.67 76.32
N ASN A 6 37.84 48.33 75.51
CA ASN A 6 37.38 49.16 74.38
C ASN A 6 36.88 48.35 73.16
N SER A 7 37.32 47.11 73.01
CA SER A 7 36.92 46.23 71.90
C SER A 7 36.43 44.89 72.46
N ASN A 8 35.10 44.70 72.50
CA ASN A 8 34.49 43.47 72.98
C ASN A 8 34.50 42.38 71.89
N ILE A 9 35.64 41.71 71.76
CA ILE A 9 35.84 40.64 70.77
C ILE A 9 34.88 39.47 71.01
N ALA A 10 34.51 39.19 72.27
CA ALA A 10 33.56 38.13 72.60
C ALA A 10 32.14 38.43 72.09
N ALA A 11 31.66 39.67 72.25
CA ALA A 11 30.38 40.10 71.70
C ALA A 11 30.39 40.13 70.16
N LEU A 12 31.48 40.59 69.53
CA LEU A 12 31.63 40.55 68.06
C LEU A 12 31.64 39.11 67.51
N ASN A 13 32.27 38.17 68.22
CA ASN A 13 32.25 36.76 67.84
C ASN A 13 30.84 36.17 68.00
N ALA A 14 30.17 36.43 69.13
CA ALA A 14 28.80 35.98 69.36
C ALA A 14 27.83 36.55 68.31
N LEU A 15 27.97 37.84 67.96
CA LEU A 15 27.17 38.49 66.92
C LEU A 15 27.41 37.87 65.54
N ARG A 16 28.67 37.59 65.16
CA ARG A 16 28.97 36.92 63.88
C ARG A 16 28.34 35.53 63.79
N HIS A 17 28.41 34.75 64.87
CA HIS A 17 27.76 33.43 64.92
C HIS A 17 26.23 33.56 64.87
N LEU A 18 25.65 34.53 65.59
CA LEU A 18 24.21 34.78 65.55
C LEU A 18 23.72 35.17 64.15
N GLN A 19 24.42 36.08 63.46
CA GLN A 19 24.13 36.47 62.07
C GLN A 19 24.31 35.31 61.08
N GLN A 20 25.17 34.34 61.37
CA GLN A 20 25.29 33.13 60.57
C GLN A 20 24.08 32.22 60.80
N THR A 21 23.71 31.97 62.06
CA THR A 21 22.54 31.16 62.42
C THR A 21 21.23 31.75 61.87
N GLU A 22 21.08 33.08 61.90
CA GLU A 22 19.91 33.77 61.32
C GLU A 22 19.80 33.54 59.81
N ARG A 23 20.91 33.59 59.08
CA ARG A 23 20.96 33.27 57.64
C ARG A 23 20.63 31.81 57.37
N GLU A 24 21.14 30.88 58.17
CA GLU A 24 20.84 29.46 58.04
C GLU A 24 19.37 29.16 58.37
N LEU A 25 18.79 29.80 59.39
CA LEU A 25 17.37 29.70 59.69
C LEU A 25 16.50 30.20 58.52
N GLY A 26 16.87 31.33 57.91
CA GLY A 26 16.19 31.85 56.71
C GLY A 26 16.20 30.86 55.55
N LYS A 27 17.35 30.22 55.28
CA LYS A 27 17.47 29.18 54.25
C LYS A 27 16.61 27.95 54.55
N ASN A 28 16.58 27.47 55.80
CA ASN A 28 15.76 26.32 56.16
C ASN A 28 14.26 26.63 55.98
N LEU A 29 13.81 27.82 56.40
CA LEU A 29 12.44 28.27 56.18
C LEU A 29 12.10 28.34 54.69
N GLU A 30 13.01 28.84 53.87
CA GLU A 30 12.83 28.90 52.41
C GLU A 30 12.71 27.50 51.80
N ARG A 31 13.57 26.56 52.18
CA ARG A 31 13.53 25.16 51.71
C ARG A 31 12.29 24.41 52.18
N LEU A 32 11.84 24.63 53.41
CA LEU A 32 10.61 24.06 53.94
C LEU A 32 9.37 24.65 53.27
N SER A 33 9.38 25.95 52.97
CA SER A 33 8.27 26.63 52.31
C SER A 33 8.16 26.25 50.84
N SER A 34 9.29 26.07 50.14
CA SER A 34 9.33 25.69 48.73
C SER A 34 9.24 24.17 48.50
N GLY A 35 9.55 23.37 49.52
CA GLY A 35 9.73 21.93 49.40
C GLY A 35 10.98 21.52 48.61
N ARG A 36 11.84 22.47 48.22
CA ARG A 36 12.98 22.26 47.33
C ARG A 36 14.29 22.67 48.00
N LYS A 37 15.34 21.89 47.75
CA LYS A 37 16.69 22.16 48.31
C LYS A 37 17.52 23.06 47.39
N LEU A 38 17.16 23.12 46.11
CA LEU A 38 17.77 23.95 45.06
C LEU A 38 16.83 25.12 44.71
N ASN A 39 16.93 26.22 45.46
CA ASN A 39 16.09 27.39 45.24
C ASN A 39 16.83 28.53 44.55
N HIS A 40 18.14 28.66 44.81
CA HIS A 40 18.99 29.66 44.21
C HIS A 40 20.11 29.01 43.39
N ALA A 41 20.58 29.70 42.34
CA ALA A 41 21.74 29.25 41.55
C ALA A 41 23.00 29.07 42.40
N ALA A 42 23.11 29.79 43.53
CA ALA A 42 24.20 29.67 44.48
C ALA A 42 24.18 28.36 45.30
N ASP A 43 23.05 27.65 45.38
CA ASP A 43 22.92 26.42 46.18
C ASP A 43 23.57 25.21 45.49
N GLY A 44 23.70 25.25 44.15
CA GLY A 44 24.32 24.21 43.36
C GLY A 44 24.19 24.46 41.86
N PRO A 45 25.09 25.24 41.22
CA PRO A 45 24.94 25.65 39.83
C PRO A 45 24.75 24.47 38.86
N ALA A 46 25.55 23.41 39.00
CA ALA A 46 25.47 22.24 38.13
C ALA A 46 24.18 21.43 38.35
N GLN A 47 23.76 21.26 39.60
CA GLN A 47 22.55 20.50 39.96
C GLN A 47 21.28 21.24 39.53
N LEU A 48 21.28 22.57 39.63
CA LEU A 48 20.19 23.40 39.14
C LEU A 48 20.06 23.28 37.62
N VAL A 49 21.17 23.33 36.88
CA VAL A 49 21.14 23.16 35.40
C VAL A 49 20.55 21.79 35.02
N ILE A 50 20.94 20.71 35.70
CA ILE A 50 20.40 19.38 35.44
C ILE A 50 18.91 19.31 35.80
N SER A 51 18.50 19.87 36.94
CA SER A 51 17.09 19.92 37.35
C SER A 51 16.24 20.68 36.33
N GLU A 52 16.71 21.82 35.81
CA GLU A 52 15.99 22.58 34.78
C GLU A 52 15.92 21.84 33.44
N GLN A 53 16.98 21.11 33.06
CA GLN A 53 16.95 20.22 31.90
C GLN A 53 15.93 19.09 32.07
N MET A 54 15.90 18.44 33.25
CA MET A 54 14.94 17.39 33.56
C MET A 54 13.51 17.92 33.55
N LYS A 55 13.23 19.09 34.15
CA LYS A 55 11.91 19.73 34.10
C LYS A 55 11.47 20.03 32.66
N THR A 56 12.39 20.52 31.83
CA THR A 56 12.13 20.76 30.41
C THR A 56 11.74 19.46 29.70
N GLN A 57 12.47 18.38 29.94
CA GLN A 57 12.14 17.05 29.39
C GLN A 57 10.81 16.51 29.91
N ILE A 58 10.54 16.61 31.21
CA ILE A 58 9.27 16.18 31.83
C ILE A 58 8.09 16.94 31.22
N SER A 59 8.23 18.26 31.02
CA SER A 59 7.22 19.09 30.37
C SER A 59 6.99 18.66 28.92
N GLY A 60 8.07 18.46 28.16
CA GLY A 60 8.03 17.96 26.79
C GLY A 60 7.35 16.59 26.69
N LEU A 61 7.72 15.64 27.56
CA LEU A 61 7.10 14.31 27.64
C LEU A 61 5.62 14.42 28.00
N GLY A 62 5.25 15.31 28.91
CA GLY A 62 3.87 15.60 29.26
C GLY A 62 3.05 16.08 28.08
N GLN A 63 3.61 16.94 27.22
CA GLN A 63 2.96 17.37 25.99
C GLN A 63 2.88 16.24 24.96
N ALA A 64 3.95 15.45 24.79
CA ALA A 64 3.96 14.31 23.86
C ALA A 64 2.94 13.22 24.23
N ILE A 65 2.73 12.98 25.53
CA ILE A 65 1.68 12.10 26.05
C ILE A 65 0.29 12.61 25.62
N ARG A 66 -0.01 13.91 25.85
CA ARG A 66 -1.29 14.51 25.44
C ARG A 66 -1.50 14.48 23.93
N ASN A 67 -0.44 14.72 23.15
CA ASN A 67 -0.49 14.62 21.69
C ASN A 67 -0.84 13.19 21.26
N SER A 68 -0.19 12.18 21.86
CA SER A 68 -0.44 10.77 21.55
C SER A 68 -1.86 10.35 21.94
N GLU A 69 -2.37 10.77 23.10
CA GLU A 69 -3.75 10.54 23.53
C GLU A 69 -4.76 11.16 22.55
N SER A 70 -4.52 12.41 22.12
CA SER A 70 -5.37 13.08 21.12
C SER A 70 -5.33 12.36 19.76
N SER A 71 -4.15 11.85 19.38
CA SER A 71 -3.97 11.08 18.15
C SER A 71 -4.78 9.78 18.21
N ILE A 72 -4.73 9.06 19.33
CA ILE A 72 -5.52 7.85 19.55
C ILE A 72 -7.02 8.16 19.45
N SER A 73 -7.50 9.25 20.05
CA SER A 73 -8.92 9.65 19.94
C SER A 73 -9.36 9.92 18.50
N MET A 74 -8.48 10.50 17.67
CA MET A 74 -8.76 10.73 16.25
C MET A 74 -8.84 9.40 15.47
N ILE A 75 -7.91 8.48 15.71
CA ILE A 75 -7.93 7.15 15.10
C ILE A 75 -9.19 6.40 15.52
N GLN A 76 -9.57 6.41 16.80
CA GLN A 76 -10.79 5.76 17.29
C GLN A 76 -12.07 6.33 16.66
N THR A 77 -12.11 7.65 16.41
CA THR A 77 -13.20 8.29 15.67
C THR A 77 -13.28 7.76 14.23
N THR A 78 -12.11 7.63 13.58
CA THR A 78 -12.00 7.07 12.23
C THR A 78 -12.45 5.61 12.20
N GLU A 79 -11.97 4.78 13.13
CA GLU A 79 -12.30 3.36 13.20
C GLU A 79 -13.78 3.10 13.50
N GLY A 80 -14.41 3.93 14.35
CA GLY A 80 -15.85 3.87 14.58
C GLY A 80 -16.65 4.10 13.29
N ALA A 81 -16.27 5.12 12.50
CA ALA A 81 -16.91 5.39 11.22
C ALA A 81 -16.67 4.27 10.20
N LEU A 82 -15.45 3.72 10.12
CA LEU A 82 -15.14 2.58 9.23
C LEU A 82 -15.88 1.30 9.61
N ASN A 83 -16.23 1.12 10.88
CA ASN A 83 -17.07 0.00 11.30
C ASN A 83 -18.50 0.12 10.75
N GLU A 84 -19.08 1.33 10.75
CA GLU A 84 -20.38 1.57 10.12
C GLU A 84 -20.32 1.39 8.60
N VAL A 85 -19.25 1.87 7.96
CA VAL A 85 -18.99 1.63 6.52
C VAL A 85 -18.95 0.14 6.22
N SER A 86 -18.21 -0.63 7.02
CA SER A 86 -18.11 -2.09 6.86
C SER A 86 -19.48 -2.77 6.95
N ASN A 87 -20.34 -2.38 7.90
CA ASN A 87 -21.69 -2.93 8.03
C ASN A 87 -22.57 -2.56 6.82
N MET A 88 -22.46 -1.32 6.33
CA MET A 88 -23.20 -0.87 5.15
C MET A 88 -22.78 -1.62 3.89
N LEU A 89 -21.48 -1.88 3.68
CA LEU A 89 -21.00 -2.67 2.55
C LEU A 89 -21.48 -4.12 2.61
N ILE A 90 -21.58 -4.71 3.81
CA ILE A 90 -22.16 -6.04 3.99
C ILE A 90 -23.65 -6.04 3.60
N ASN A 91 -24.41 -5.01 3.97
CA ASN A 91 -25.81 -4.87 3.57
C ASN A 91 -25.94 -4.66 2.05
N LEU A 92 -25.08 -3.84 1.46
CA LEU A 92 -25.00 -3.61 0.02
C LEU A 92 -24.78 -4.92 -0.74
N ARG A 93 -23.87 -5.76 -0.23
CA ARG A 93 -23.61 -7.10 -0.76
C ARG A 93 -24.83 -8.00 -0.67
N GLN A 94 -25.59 -7.96 0.43
CA GLN A 94 -26.81 -8.76 0.57
C GLN A 94 -27.87 -8.38 -0.47
N LEU A 95 -28.02 -7.09 -0.76
CA LEU A 95 -28.93 -6.59 -1.81
C LEU A 95 -28.48 -7.07 -3.20
N ALA A 96 -27.19 -6.98 -3.51
CA ALA A 96 -26.67 -7.47 -4.79
C ALA A 96 -26.84 -9.00 -4.94
N VAL A 97 -26.62 -9.79 -3.87
CA VAL A 97 -26.91 -11.23 -3.88
C VAL A 97 -28.39 -11.51 -4.06
N HIS A 98 -29.26 -10.73 -3.40
CA HIS A 98 -30.70 -10.85 -3.57
C HIS A 98 -31.06 -10.59 -5.02
N ALA A 99 -30.69 -9.44 -5.57
CA ALA A 99 -30.97 -9.01 -6.94
C ALA A 99 -30.47 -9.99 -8.01
N ALA A 100 -29.30 -10.60 -7.80
CA ALA A 100 -28.73 -11.60 -8.70
C ALA A 100 -29.55 -12.93 -8.80
N ASN A 101 -30.59 -13.11 -7.97
CA ASN A 101 -31.47 -14.26 -8.04
C ASN A 101 -32.58 -14.11 -9.10
N GLU A 102 -32.19 -14.28 -10.37
CA GLU A 102 -33.08 -14.14 -11.54
C GLU A 102 -34.37 -14.98 -11.46
N GLY A 103 -34.29 -16.16 -10.83
CA GLY A 103 -35.42 -17.09 -10.76
C GLY A 103 -36.57 -16.65 -9.85
N THR A 104 -36.35 -15.69 -8.95
CA THR A 104 -37.35 -15.27 -7.96
C THR A 104 -37.72 -13.80 -8.03
N ASN A 105 -36.85 -12.95 -8.55
CA ASN A 105 -37.05 -11.51 -8.50
C ASN A 105 -37.84 -11.00 -9.71
N ASP A 106 -38.75 -10.07 -9.44
CA ASP A 106 -39.41 -9.28 -10.47
C ASP A 106 -38.84 -7.85 -10.55
N GLU A 107 -39.15 -7.15 -11.63
CA GLU A 107 -38.67 -5.79 -11.90
C GLU A 107 -38.96 -4.81 -10.75
N LYS A 108 -40.07 -4.95 -10.02
CA LYS A 108 -40.38 -4.08 -8.89
C LYS A 108 -39.53 -4.40 -7.67
N MET A 109 -39.22 -5.67 -7.45
CA MET A 109 -38.29 -6.10 -6.39
C MET A 109 -36.89 -5.56 -6.68
N LEU A 110 -36.39 -5.71 -7.92
CA LEU A 110 -35.09 -5.19 -8.33
C LEU A 110 -35.02 -3.67 -8.20
N GLN A 111 -36.07 -2.95 -8.60
CA GLN A 111 -36.14 -1.50 -8.42
C GLN A 111 -36.13 -1.10 -6.93
N ALA A 112 -36.76 -1.89 -6.05
CA ALA A 112 -36.72 -1.64 -4.62
C ALA A 112 -35.31 -1.87 -4.04
N ASP A 113 -34.62 -2.93 -4.48
CA ASP A 113 -33.23 -3.19 -4.10
C ASP A 113 -32.31 -2.06 -4.59
N GLN A 114 -32.46 -1.61 -5.83
CA GLN A 114 -31.70 -0.51 -6.41
C GLN A 114 -31.89 0.79 -5.62
N ASN A 115 -33.12 1.11 -5.19
CA ASN A 115 -33.37 2.29 -4.36
C ASN A 115 -32.63 2.20 -3.00
N GLU A 116 -32.54 1.01 -2.41
CA GLU A 116 -31.81 0.80 -1.15
C GLU A 116 -30.29 0.88 -1.36
N VAL A 117 -29.79 0.33 -2.47
CA VAL A 117 -28.40 0.49 -2.92
C VAL A 117 -28.05 1.97 -3.00
N GLU A 118 -28.85 2.79 -3.69
CA GLU A 118 -28.63 4.24 -3.80
C GLU A 118 -28.61 4.95 -2.45
N ASN A 119 -29.49 4.57 -1.52
CA ASN A 119 -29.52 5.11 -0.16
C ASN A 119 -28.24 4.77 0.63
N ILE A 120 -27.76 3.53 0.52
CA ILE A 120 -26.52 3.10 1.16
C ILE A 120 -25.33 3.87 0.59
N LEU A 121 -25.22 3.98 -0.73
CA LEU A 121 -24.14 4.73 -1.40
C LEU A 121 -24.15 6.21 -1.00
N SER A 122 -25.32 6.84 -0.93
CA SER A 122 -25.48 8.21 -0.43
C SER A 122 -25.04 8.34 1.02
N THR A 123 -25.38 7.36 1.87
CA THR A 123 -24.98 7.34 3.28
C THR A 123 -23.47 7.18 3.44
N LEU A 124 -22.84 6.27 2.67
CA LEU A 124 -21.39 6.11 2.61
C LEU A 124 -20.69 7.43 2.25
N LYS A 125 -21.17 8.11 1.20
CA LYS A 125 -20.67 9.43 0.78
C LYS A 125 -20.79 10.49 1.88
N ASN A 126 -21.89 10.48 2.63
CA ASN A 126 -22.09 11.36 3.76
C ASN A 126 -21.13 11.05 4.93
N ILE A 127 -20.88 9.78 5.23
CA ILE A 127 -19.88 9.40 6.24
C ILE A 127 -18.48 9.84 5.81
N ALA A 128 -18.09 9.65 4.55
CA ALA A 128 -16.80 10.09 4.03
C ALA A 128 -16.56 11.58 4.28
N ARG A 129 -17.56 12.40 3.95
CA ARG A 129 -17.47 13.88 3.97
C ARG A 129 -17.67 14.49 5.35
N ASN A 130 -18.44 13.86 6.23
CA ASN A 130 -18.83 14.43 7.52
C ASN A 130 -18.06 13.85 8.71
N THR A 131 -17.32 12.74 8.53
CA THR A 131 -16.49 12.20 9.61
C THR A 131 -15.29 13.11 9.83
N GLN A 132 -15.30 13.85 10.94
CA GLN A 132 -14.32 14.87 11.24
C GLN A 132 -13.74 14.74 12.66
N PHE A 133 -12.51 15.21 12.82
CA PHE A 133 -11.91 15.49 14.12
C PHE A 133 -11.51 16.96 14.19
N GLY A 134 -12.17 17.71 15.08
CA GLY A 134 -12.12 19.17 15.03
C GLY A 134 -12.73 19.69 13.73
N THR A 135 -11.94 20.38 12.91
CA THR A 135 -12.35 20.91 11.60
C THR A 135 -11.82 20.10 10.42
N ARG A 136 -11.15 18.98 10.67
CA ARG A 136 -10.52 18.16 9.63
C ARG A 136 -11.38 16.94 9.33
N THR A 137 -11.81 16.81 8.09
CA THR A 137 -12.42 15.59 7.54
C THR A 137 -11.38 14.49 7.50
N LEU A 138 -11.78 13.25 7.78
CA LEU A 138 -10.86 12.12 7.95
C LEU A 138 -10.90 11.13 6.79
N LEU A 139 -12.08 10.87 6.22
CA LEU A 139 -12.38 9.72 5.35
C LEU A 139 -12.68 10.09 3.89
N ASP A 140 -12.39 11.32 3.48
CA ASP A 140 -12.61 11.82 2.11
C ASP A 140 -11.37 11.65 1.20
N GLY A 141 -10.31 11.00 1.69
CA GLY A 141 -9.03 10.83 1.00
C GLY A 141 -8.13 12.07 1.02
N SER A 142 -8.56 13.19 1.60
CA SER A 142 -7.73 14.41 1.69
C SER A 142 -6.48 14.23 2.57
N ASN A 143 -6.46 13.19 3.41
CA ASN A 143 -5.39 12.82 4.33
C ASN A 143 -4.54 11.63 3.85
N SER A 144 -4.62 11.28 2.56
CA SER A 144 -3.76 10.27 1.96
C SER A 144 -2.68 10.92 1.10
N ALA A 145 -1.70 10.12 0.67
CA ALA A 145 -0.81 10.52 -0.40
C ALA A 145 -1.56 10.37 -1.73
N THR A 146 -2.10 11.48 -2.23
CA THR A 146 -2.88 11.48 -3.47
C THR A 146 -1.99 11.85 -4.65
N GLY A 147 -2.39 11.44 -5.84
CA GLY A 147 -1.65 11.80 -7.04
C GLY A 147 -2.49 11.69 -8.31
N VAL A 148 -1.95 12.26 -9.37
CA VAL A 148 -2.50 12.21 -10.72
C VAL A 148 -1.36 11.87 -11.66
N ALA A 149 -1.59 10.88 -12.53
CA ALA A 149 -0.69 10.57 -13.63
C ALA A 149 -1.22 11.25 -14.90
N VAL A 150 -0.30 11.80 -15.69
CA VAL A 150 -0.58 12.46 -16.96
C VAL A 150 0.34 11.84 -18.00
N GLY A 151 -0.23 11.14 -18.97
CA GLY A 151 0.49 10.47 -20.04
C GLY A 151 -0.37 9.36 -20.63
N ASN A 152 -0.07 8.94 -21.86
CA ASN A 152 -0.84 7.87 -22.47
C ASN A 152 -0.58 6.55 -21.73
N GLY A 153 -1.63 5.77 -21.47
CA GLY A 153 -1.51 4.50 -20.73
C GLY A 153 -1.15 4.62 -19.25
N LEU A 154 -0.85 5.81 -18.72
CA LEU A 154 -0.42 5.98 -17.33
C LEU A 154 -1.60 6.27 -16.41
N GLU A 155 -1.70 5.49 -15.34
CA GLU A 155 -2.70 5.65 -14.30
C GLU A 155 -2.02 5.71 -12.93
N PHE A 156 -2.39 6.70 -12.11
CA PHE A 156 -1.93 6.75 -10.72
C PHE A 156 -2.66 5.66 -9.91
N VAL A 157 -1.90 4.84 -9.18
CA VAL A 157 -2.47 3.77 -8.36
C VAL A 157 -2.49 4.19 -6.90
N SER A 158 -1.31 4.48 -6.35
CA SER A 158 -1.17 4.84 -4.93
C SER A 158 0.16 5.53 -4.67
N ALA A 159 0.26 6.19 -3.52
CA ALA A 159 1.51 6.65 -2.97
C ALA A 159 1.58 6.25 -1.49
N SER A 160 2.75 5.81 -1.04
CA SER A 160 2.94 5.42 0.36
C SER A 160 3.09 6.64 1.28
N GLU A 161 3.02 6.44 2.60
CA GLU A 161 3.34 7.46 3.61
C GLU A 161 4.77 8.04 3.49
N GLY A 162 5.67 7.26 2.88
CA GLY A 162 7.06 7.66 2.62
C GLY A 162 7.23 8.51 1.35
N ALA A 163 6.23 8.52 0.48
CA ALA A 163 6.29 9.27 -0.78
C ALA A 163 6.41 10.78 -0.52
N LYS A 164 7.22 11.45 -1.35
CA LYS A 164 7.40 12.90 -1.28
C LYS A 164 6.42 13.59 -2.21
N SER A 165 5.96 14.77 -1.82
CA SER A 165 5.22 15.64 -2.73
C SER A 165 6.12 16.00 -3.92
N THR A 166 5.54 15.97 -5.11
CA THR A 166 6.27 16.27 -6.34
C THR A 166 6.55 17.78 -6.46
N PRO A 167 7.64 18.17 -7.16
CA PRO A 167 7.82 19.54 -7.63
C PRO A 167 6.65 19.99 -8.53
N SER A 168 6.59 21.29 -8.84
CA SER A 168 5.55 21.86 -9.73
C SER A 168 5.44 21.16 -11.08
N ASN A 169 6.55 20.60 -11.57
CA ASN A 169 6.64 19.95 -12.87
C ASN A 169 6.37 18.43 -12.80
N GLY A 170 6.03 17.89 -11.63
CA GLY A 170 5.82 16.45 -11.44
C GLY A 170 7.12 15.64 -11.47
N PHE A 171 7.01 14.33 -11.20
CA PHE A 171 8.06 13.37 -11.50
C PHE A 171 7.88 12.85 -12.92
N LYS A 172 8.95 12.88 -13.71
CA LYS A 172 8.97 12.28 -15.04
C LYS A 172 8.82 10.77 -14.95
N VAL A 173 8.01 10.20 -15.82
CA VAL A 173 7.83 8.76 -15.97
C VAL A 173 8.36 8.38 -17.34
N ASN A 174 9.26 7.41 -17.36
CA ASN A 174 9.77 6.82 -18.59
C ASN A 174 9.58 5.31 -18.51
N ILE A 175 8.89 4.72 -19.48
CA ILE A 175 8.68 3.28 -19.61
C ILE A 175 9.69 2.78 -20.63
N THR A 176 10.44 1.75 -20.28
CA THR A 176 11.44 1.12 -21.15
C THR A 176 11.01 -0.27 -21.64
N GLN A 177 10.07 -0.89 -20.93
CA GLN A 177 9.48 -2.17 -21.31
C GLN A 177 8.02 -2.20 -20.86
N VAL A 178 7.12 -2.62 -21.73
CA VAL A 178 5.71 -2.85 -21.37
C VAL A 178 5.53 -4.25 -20.77
N ALA A 179 4.50 -4.40 -19.93
CA ALA A 179 4.20 -5.71 -19.37
C ALA A 179 3.67 -6.67 -20.44
N THR A 180 4.13 -7.91 -20.42
CA THR A 180 3.64 -8.98 -21.30
C THR A 180 3.08 -10.15 -20.48
N ARG A 181 2.26 -10.97 -21.13
CA ARG A 181 1.59 -12.13 -20.51
C ARG A 181 2.36 -13.41 -20.82
N SER A 182 2.27 -14.38 -19.93
CA SER A 182 2.77 -15.72 -20.21
C SER A 182 1.96 -16.38 -21.33
N MET A 183 2.63 -17.06 -22.25
CA MET A 183 1.99 -17.59 -23.45
C MET A 183 2.67 -18.88 -23.95
N THR A 184 1.86 -19.77 -24.53
CA THR A 184 2.31 -20.94 -25.30
C THR A 184 1.59 -20.95 -26.64
N VAL A 185 2.32 -21.26 -27.70
CA VAL A 185 1.79 -21.32 -29.07
C VAL A 185 1.97 -22.73 -29.61
N GLY A 186 0.93 -23.28 -30.24
CA GLY A 186 1.04 -24.52 -30.99
C GLY A 186 1.95 -24.33 -32.21
N MET A 187 2.92 -25.22 -32.41
CA MET A 187 3.91 -25.12 -33.49
C MET A 187 3.39 -25.62 -34.85
N ARG A 188 2.24 -26.29 -34.86
CA ARG A 188 1.61 -26.82 -36.07
C ARG A 188 0.09 -26.78 -35.96
N ARG A 189 -0.60 -26.71 -37.10
CA ARG A 189 -2.06 -26.90 -37.14
C ARG A 189 -2.47 -28.35 -36.80
N LEU A 190 -3.70 -28.52 -36.36
CA LEU A 190 -4.31 -29.84 -36.20
C LEU A 190 -4.68 -30.41 -37.57
N ARG A 191 -4.16 -31.59 -37.89
CA ARG A 191 -4.43 -32.29 -39.15
C ARG A 191 -5.60 -33.25 -38.97
N LEU A 192 -6.30 -33.55 -40.06
CA LEU A 192 -7.42 -34.49 -40.02
C LEU A 192 -7.01 -35.88 -39.50
N GLU A 193 -5.75 -36.26 -39.71
CA GLU A 193 -5.16 -37.53 -39.25
C GLU A 193 -4.95 -37.57 -37.73
N ASP A 194 -4.68 -36.43 -37.10
CA ASP A 194 -4.51 -36.33 -35.65
C ASP A 194 -5.83 -36.66 -34.94
N VAL A 195 -6.96 -36.21 -35.51
CA VAL A 195 -8.29 -36.26 -34.88
C VAL A 195 -9.12 -37.47 -35.33
N SER A 196 -8.74 -38.09 -36.46
CA SER A 196 -9.45 -39.22 -37.07
C SER A 196 -8.88 -40.58 -36.66
N SER A 197 -8.29 -40.72 -35.47
CA SER A 197 -7.79 -42.02 -35.03
C SER A 197 -8.95 -43.02 -34.98
N SER A 198 -8.78 -44.16 -35.66
CA SER A 198 -9.75 -45.26 -35.64
C SER A 198 -9.73 -46.06 -34.32
N ASP A 199 -8.80 -45.72 -33.42
CA ASP A 199 -8.67 -46.31 -32.08
C ASP A 199 -9.23 -45.34 -31.02
N PRO A 200 -10.34 -45.69 -30.34
CA PRO A 200 -10.92 -44.90 -29.24
C PRO A 200 -9.98 -44.65 -28.06
N ASN A 201 -8.87 -45.40 -27.95
CA ASN A 201 -7.86 -45.22 -26.91
C ASN A 201 -6.73 -44.26 -27.30
N ASN A 202 -6.66 -43.83 -28.56
CA ASN A 202 -5.64 -42.89 -29.05
C ASN A 202 -6.29 -41.55 -29.45
N ALA A 203 -7.18 -41.06 -28.60
CA ALA A 203 -7.84 -39.77 -28.80
C ALA A 203 -6.89 -38.62 -28.44
N ILE A 204 -7.08 -37.46 -29.08
CA ILE A 204 -6.31 -36.27 -28.71
C ILE A 204 -6.73 -35.84 -27.31
N SER A 205 -5.75 -35.59 -26.45
CA SER A 205 -5.98 -34.91 -25.19
C SER A 205 -4.97 -33.79 -24.96
N PHE A 206 -5.43 -32.78 -24.23
CA PHE A 206 -4.65 -31.65 -23.77
C PHE A 206 -4.76 -31.59 -22.25
N VAL A 207 -3.63 -31.50 -21.57
CA VAL A 207 -3.60 -31.31 -20.12
C VAL A 207 -3.00 -29.94 -19.85
N ILE A 208 -3.74 -29.10 -19.15
CA ILE A 208 -3.32 -27.76 -18.75
C ILE A 208 -3.19 -27.73 -17.24
N ASN A 209 -2.09 -27.20 -16.73
CA ASN A 209 -1.88 -26.97 -15.31
C ASN A 209 -1.49 -25.51 -15.06
N GLU A 210 -2.31 -24.82 -14.28
CA GLU A 210 -2.17 -23.42 -13.90
C GLU A 210 -2.54 -23.31 -12.41
N GLY A 211 -1.71 -22.64 -11.62
CA GLY A 211 -2.02 -22.35 -10.21
C GLY A 211 -2.31 -23.58 -9.32
N GLY A 212 -1.80 -24.77 -9.69
CA GLY A 212 -2.08 -26.04 -9.00
C GLY A 212 -3.42 -26.69 -9.35
N ARG A 213 -4.17 -26.13 -10.30
CA ARG A 213 -5.36 -26.74 -10.90
C ARG A 213 -4.95 -27.47 -12.16
N THR A 214 -5.55 -28.62 -12.42
CA THR A 214 -5.28 -29.40 -13.64
C THR A 214 -6.58 -29.70 -14.36
N VAL A 215 -6.63 -29.33 -15.62
CA VAL A 215 -7.74 -29.61 -16.52
C VAL A 215 -7.24 -30.54 -17.61
N SER A 216 -8.02 -31.58 -17.90
CA SER A 216 -7.77 -32.50 -19.00
C SER A 216 -8.91 -32.40 -20.00
N ILE A 217 -8.60 -31.91 -21.19
CA ILE A 217 -9.51 -31.89 -22.33
C ILE A 217 -9.26 -33.15 -23.13
N ASP A 218 -10.14 -34.14 -23.02
CA ASP A 218 -9.99 -35.45 -23.66
C ASP A 218 -11.17 -35.75 -24.58
N LEU A 219 -10.89 -35.93 -25.87
CA LEU A 219 -11.87 -36.33 -26.88
C LEU A 219 -12.44 -37.73 -26.64
N LYS A 220 -11.79 -38.57 -25.83
CA LYS A 220 -12.33 -39.87 -25.41
C LYS A 220 -13.57 -39.70 -24.51
N ASN A 221 -13.50 -38.75 -23.59
CA ASN A 221 -14.51 -38.55 -22.55
C ASN A 221 -15.60 -37.56 -22.97
N ASN A 222 -15.32 -36.69 -23.95
CA ASN A 222 -16.31 -35.77 -24.53
C ASN A 222 -17.00 -36.37 -25.76
N SER A 223 -18.08 -37.13 -25.53
CA SER A 223 -18.80 -37.84 -26.61
C SER A 223 -19.49 -36.92 -27.63
N GLU A 224 -19.89 -35.72 -27.23
CA GLU A 224 -20.57 -34.75 -28.10
C GLU A 224 -19.59 -34.06 -29.05
N LEU A 225 -18.48 -33.54 -28.51
CA LEU A 225 -17.40 -32.97 -29.31
C LEU A 225 -16.85 -34.00 -30.29
N ARG A 226 -16.63 -35.25 -29.83
CA ARG A 226 -16.15 -36.34 -30.66
C ARG A 226 -17.11 -36.64 -31.82
N GLN A 227 -18.41 -36.77 -31.57
CA GLN A 227 -19.41 -37.03 -32.62
C GLN A 227 -19.46 -35.89 -33.65
N THR A 228 -19.33 -34.64 -33.20
CA THR A 228 -19.32 -33.47 -34.10
C THR A 228 -18.09 -33.48 -34.99
N ILE A 229 -16.92 -33.75 -34.43
CA ILE A 229 -15.66 -33.89 -35.15
C ILE A 229 -15.68 -35.08 -36.13
N GLU A 230 -16.25 -36.23 -35.74
CA GLU A 230 -16.40 -37.40 -36.62
C GLU A 230 -17.32 -37.11 -37.83
N LYS A 231 -18.42 -36.36 -37.63
CA LYS A 231 -19.31 -35.90 -38.70
C LYS A 231 -18.60 -34.96 -39.68
N LEU A 232 -17.81 -34.02 -39.16
CA LEU A 232 -17.01 -33.11 -39.98
C LEU A 232 -15.94 -33.88 -40.77
N THR A 233 -15.25 -34.79 -40.10
CA THR A 233 -14.18 -35.62 -40.66
C THR A 233 -14.69 -36.55 -41.76
N SER A 234 -15.81 -37.24 -41.54
CA SER A 234 -16.43 -38.11 -42.54
C SER A 234 -16.96 -37.35 -43.75
N SER A 235 -17.43 -36.10 -43.57
CA SER A 235 -17.86 -35.23 -44.65
C SER A 235 -16.68 -34.72 -45.49
N ALA A 236 -15.55 -34.37 -44.84
CA ALA A 236 -14.33 -34.00 -45.54
C ALA A 236 -13.73 -35.16 -46.35
N LYS A 237 -13.70 -36.38 -45.78
CA LYS A 237 -13.25 -37.60 -46.47
C LYS A 237 -14.10 -37.94 -47.70
N ARG A 238 -15.40 -37.64 -47.67
CA ARG A 238 -16.32 -37.85 -48.81
C ARG A 238 -16.14 -36.81 -49.93
N ASN A 239 -15.88 -35.54 -49.58
CA ASN A 239 -15.68 -34.47 -50.56
C ASN A 239 -14.30 -34.52 -51.25
N GLY A 240 -13.26 -34.98 -50.55
CA GLY A 240 -11.96 -35.36 -51.12
C GLY A 240 -11.08 -34.21 -51.67
N THR A 241 -11.58 -32.97 -51.74
CA THR A 241 -10.78 -31.83 -52.23
C THR A 241 -9.82 -31.29 -51.14
N PRO A 242 -8.61 -30.82 -51.51
CA PRO A 242 -7.68 -30.20 -50.56
C PRO A 242 -8.28 -29.02 -49.77
N GLU A 243 -9.11 -28.20 -50.41
CA GLU A 243 -9.80 -27.07 -49.79
C GLU A 243 -10.87 -27.49 -48.78
N ALA A 244 -11.61 -28.58 -49.05
CA ALA A 244 -12.57 -29.12 -48.09
C ALA A 244 -11.86 -29.72 -46.87
N LYS A 245 -10.73 -30.41 -47.07
CA LYS A 245 -9.88 -30.91 -45.97
C LYS A 245 -9.40 -29.77 -45.09
N LEU A 246 -8.87 -28.68 -45.69
CA LEU A 246 -8.37 -27.52 -44.96
C LEU A 246 -9.46 -26.79 -44.16
N ARG A 247 -10.63 -26.55 -44.76
CA ARG A 247 -11.77 -25.92 -44.06
C ARG A 247 -12.23 -26.75 -42.86
N THR A 248 -12.26 -28.07 -43.01
CA THR A 248 -12.63 -28.97 -41.92
C THR A 248 -11.57 -29.01 -40.82
N GLU A 249 -10.28 -29.02 -41.16
CA GLU A 249 -9.18 -28.91 -40.18
C GLU A 249 -9.31 -27.63 -39.34
N ARG A 250 -9.54 -26.47 -39.98
CA ARG A 250 -9.78 -25.19 -39.29
C ARG A 250 -11.00 -25.22 -38.36
N ALA A 251 -12.11 -25.78 -38.82
CA ALA A 251 -13.34 -25.90 -38.02
C ALA A 251 -13.14 -26.80 -36.78
N ILE A 252 -12.41 -27.91 -36.92
CA ILE A 252 -12.09 -28.80 -35.80
C ILE A 252 -11.18 -28.10 -34.79
N GLN A 253 -10.18 -27.36 -35.27
CA GLN A 253 -9.29 -26.59 -34.41
C GLN A 253 -10.06 -25.52 -33.62
N GLN A 254 -11.00 -24.82 -34.25
CA GLN A 254 -11.90 -23.86 -33.58
C GLN A 254 -12.75 -24.52 -32.49
N LEU A 255 -13.35 -25.68 -32.79
CA LEU A 255 -14.15 -26.43 -31.82
C LEU A 255 -13.32 -26.88 -30.61
N ILE A 256 -12.09 -27.35 -30.84
CA ILE A 256 -11.19 -27.77 -29.76
C ILE A 256 -10.76 -26.57 -28.92
N ALA A 257 -10.35 -25.45 -29.54
CA ALA A 257 -9.96 -24.24 -28.81
C ALA A 257 -11.12 -23.69 -27.97
N HIS A 258 -12.35 -23.68 -28.51
CA HIS A 258 -13.54 -23.28 -27.78
C HIS A 258 -13.84 -24.20 -26.59
N GLU A 259 -13.74 -25.52 -26.78
CA GLU A 259 -13.93 -26.45 -25.67
C GLU A 259 -12.83 -26.33 -24.61
N MET A 260 -11.59 -26.10 -25.03
CA MET A 260 -10.49 -25.82 -24.11
C MET A 260 -10.80 -24.58 -23.26
N GLN A 261 -11.21 -23.48 -23.88
CA GLN A 261 -11.60 -22.25 -23.18
C GLN A 261 -12.73 -22.53 -22.16
N ARG A 262 -13.79 -23.21 -22.59
CA ARG A 262 -14.95 -23.53 -21.77
C ARG A 262 -14.57 -24.31 -20.50
N ILE A 263 -13.76 -25.36 -20.65
CA ILE A 263 -13.36 -26.19 -19.50
C ILE A 263 -12.38 -25.42 -18.59
N THR A 264 -11.48 -24.61 -19.15
CA THR A 264 -10.59 -23.77 -18.32
C THR A 264 -11.37 -22.73 -17.53
N ASP A 265 -12.42 -22.13 -18.09
CA ASP A 265 -13.29 -21.18 -17.40
C ASP A 265 -14.12 -21.85 -16.29
N GLU A 266 -14.65 -23.05 -16.55
CA GLU A 266 -15.34 -23.85 -15.52
C GLU A 266 -14.42 -24.20 -14.33
N ALA A 267 -13.14 -24.46 -14.62
CA ALA A 267 -12.11 -24.67 -13.60
C ALA A 267 -11.58 -23.36 -12.97
N ARG A 268 -12.12 -22.21 -13.39
CA ARG A 268 -11.72 -20.86 -12.97
C ARG A 268 -10.23 -20.58 -13.17
N MET A 269 -9.62 -21.14 -14.21
CA MET A 269 -8.22 -20.89 -14.58
C MET A 269 -8.09 -19.52 -15.25
N ASP A 270 -6.98 -18.81 -15.00
CA ASP A 270 -6.73 -17.47 -15.54
C ASP A 270 -6.13 -17.52 -16.96
N LEU A 271 -6.79 -18.23 -17.89
CA LEU A 271 -6.28 -18.46 -19.24
C LEU A 271 -7.27 -18.01 -20.33
N ASP A 272 -6.70 -17.45 -21.40
CA ASP A 272 -7.36 -17.18 -22.67
C ASP A 272 -6.79 -18.12 -23.73
N ILE A 273 -7.67 -18.83 -24.42
CA ILE A 273 -7.37 -19.81 -25.45
C ILE A 273 -8.08 -19.37 -26.72
N PHE A 274 -7.29 -19.05 -27.74
CA PHE A 274 -7.81 -18.55 -29.00
C PHE A 274 -6.99 -19.09 -30.16
N ILE A 275 -7.51 -18.91 -31.37
CA ILE A 275 -6.79 -19.26 -32.59
C ILE A 275 -6.17 -18.00 -33.14
N TYR A 276 -4.86 -18.06 -33.35
CA TYR A 276 -4.13 -17.04 -34.06
C TYR A 276 -4.07 -17.36 -35.55
N ARG A 277 -4.44 -16.37 -36.37
CA ARG A 277 -4.45 -16.44 -37.83
C ARG A 277 -3.49 -15.40 -38.40
N PRO A 278 -2.37 -15.83 -39.00
CA PRO A 278 -1.46 -14.89 -39.66
C PRO A 278 -2.11 -14.17 -40.85
N GLU A 279 -3.10 -14.78 -41.51
CA GLU A 279 -3.77 -14.23 -42.71
C GLU A 279 -4.78 -13.11 -42.39
N ASP A 280 -5.25 -13.00 -41.14
CA ASP A 280 -6.05 -11.85 -40.70
C ASP A 280 -5.16 -10.58 -40.53
N ASN A 281 -3.84 -10.75 -40.62
CA ASN A 281 -2.85 -9.74 -40.99
C ASN A 281 -2.67 -9.78 -42.52
N LEU A 282 -3.35 -8.90 -43.27
CA LEU A 282 -2.78 -8.14 -44.41
C LEU A 282 -3.88 -7.56 -45.31
N GLY A 283 -4.01 -6.23 -45.23
CA GLY A 283 -4.10 -5.43 -46.46
C GLY A 283 -2.73 -5.43 -47.18
N PRO A 284 -2.69 -5.17 -48.50
CA PRO A 284 -1.59 -5.60 -49.39
C PRO A 284 -0.31 -4.75 -49.37
N PHE A 285 0.06 -4.11 -48.24
CA PHE A 285 1.16 -3.13 -48.22
C PHE A 285 2.34 -3.38 -47.28
N LEU A 286 2.45 -4.53 -46.61
CA LEU A 286 3.56 -4.77 -45.69
C LEU A 286 4.14 -6.17 -45.87
N GLU A 287 5.03 -6.33 -46.86
CA GLU A 287 5.92 -7.52 -47.02
C GLU A 287 7.08 -7.56 -46.01
N ASN A 288 7.14 -6.60 -45.09
CA ASN A 288 8.04 -6.63 -43.95
C ASN A 288 7.18 -6.37 -42.72
N PHE A 289 7.57 -6.91 -41.57
CA PHE A 289 6.92 -6.81 -40.25
C PHE A 289 6.12 -8.05 -39.84
N ASP A 290 6.86 -9.01 -39.25
CA ASP A 290 6.37 -10.18 -38.54
C ASP A 290 6.61 -9.92 -37.03
N THR A 291 5.59 -9.50 -36.30
CA THR A 291 5.63 -9.42 -34.82
C THR A 291 5.86 -10.78 -34.16
N LEU A 292 5.50 -11.86 -34.86
CA LEU A 292 5.90 -13.22 -34.51
C LEU A 292 7.40 -13.45 -34.72
N ASN A 293 8.03 -12.92 -35.78
CA ASN A 293 9.48 -13.06 -35.98
C ASN A 293 10.31 -12.34 -34.92
N ASP A 294 9.79 -11.29 -34.28
CA ASP A 294 10.50 -10.61 -33.18
C ASP A 294 10.41 -11.39 -31.86
N ALA A 295 9.23 -11.95 -31.54
CA ALA A 295 9.09 -12.91 -30.43
C ALA A 295 9.92 -14.18 -30.67
N LEU A 296 9.95 -14.68 -31.90
CA LEU A 296 10.75 -15.84 -32.32
C LEU A 296 12.26 -15.51 -32.44
N LYS A 297 12.64 -14.27 -32.76
CA LYS A 297 14.04 -13.79 -32.72
C LYS A 297 14.56 -13.72 -31.30
N GLU A 298 13.76 -13.24 -30.35
CA GLU A 298 14.13 -13.29 -28.94
C GLU A 298 14.31 -14.73 -28.46
N ILE A 299 13.42 -15.63 -28.88
CA ILE A 299 13.55 -17.07 -28.60
C ILE A 299 14.86 -17.63 -29.21
N SER A 300 15.24 -17.21 -30.43
CA SER A 300 16.49 -17.61 -31.10
C SER A 300 17.79 -17.05 -30.46
N ARG A 301 17.69 -16.05 -29.56
CA ARG A 301 18.84 -15.48 -28.83
C ARG A 301 19.17 -16.27 -27.55
N THR A 302 18.33 -17.21 -27.15
CA THR A 302 18.63 -18.18 -26.08
C THR A 302 19.60 -19.22 -26.63
N PRO A 303 20.76 -19.49 -26.00
CA PRO A 303 21.73 -20.43 -26.55
C PRO A 303 21.18 -21.86 -26.44
N GLY A 304 20.60 -22.35 -27.55
CA GLY A 304 20.11 -23.71 -27.70
C GLY A 304 18.67 -23.74 -28.22
N GLU A 305 18.54 -24.08 -29.51
CA GLU A 305 17.30 -24.37 -30.25
C GLU A 305 16.41 -23.16 -30.61
N ILE A 306 16.52 -22.74 -31.88
CA ILE A 306 15.42 -22.54 -32.84
C ILE A 306 16.03 -21.93 -34.11
N ASN A 307 16.16 -22.75 -35.16
CA ASN A 307 16.51 -22.31 -36.51
C ASN A 307 15.28 -22.55 -37.40
N GLU A 308 14.79 -21.48 -38.02
CA GLU A 308 13.74 -21.44 -39.07
C GLU A 308 12.34 -21.91 -38.66
N PHE A 309 11.42 -20.94 -38.49
CA PHE A 309 10.01 -21.17 -38.78
C PHE A 309 9.81 -21.05 -40.28
N VAL A 310 9.30 -22.11 -40.91
CA VAL A 310 8.99 -22.12 -42.34
C VAL A 310 7.85 -21.13 -42.58
N THR A 311 8.15 -20.03 -43.26
CA THR A 311 7.18 -19.06 -43.76
C THR A 311 6.24 -19.76 -44.73
N GLY A 312 5.01 -20.02 -44.27
CA GLY A 312 3.98 -20.72 -45.03
C GLY A 312 2.74 -21.05 -44.21
N MET A 313 1.95 -20.01 -43.88
CA MET A 313 0.50 -20.05 -43.60
C MET A 313 -0.02 -21.26 -42.78
N ASP A 314 0.04 -21.22 -41.45
CA ASP A 314 -0.75 -22.14 -40.60
C ASP A 314 -1.42 -21.38 -39.43
N GLU A 315 -2.73 -21.63 -39.23
CA GLU A 315 -3.48 -21.17 -38.05
C GLU A 315 -3.09 -22.01 -36.83
N VAL A 316 -2.83 -21.39 -35.69
CA VAL A 316 -2.30 -22.07 -34.49
C VAL A 316 -3.14 -21.78 -33.25
N ILE A 317 -3.19 -22.75 -32.33
CA ILE A 317 -3.82 -22.55 -31.02
C ILE A 317 -2.83 -21.79 -30.13
N VAL A 318 -3.29 -20.71 -29.52
CA VAL A 318 -2.54 -19.91 -28.55
C VAL A 318 -3.23 -20.02 -27.20
N LEU A 319 -2.45 -20.31 -26.17
CA LEU A 319 -2.86 -20.23 -24.78
C LEU A 319 -2.10 -19.07 -24.16
N ARG A 320 -2.81 -18.13 -23.54
CA ARG A 320 -2.22 -16.94 -22.92
C ARG A 320 -2.80 -16.73 -21.53
N HIS A 321 -1.96 -16.33 -20.60
CA HIS A 321 -2.40 -16.01 -19.25
C HIS A 321 -3.12 -14.65 -19.21
N ARG A 322 -4.20 -14.52 -18.44
CA ARG A 322 -4.97 -13.27 -18.31
C ARG A 322 -4.20 -12.18 -17.57
N LYS A 323 -3.44 -12.56 -16.55
CA LYS A 323 -2.55 -11.66 -15.79
C LYS A 323 -1.23 -11.41 -16.50
N PHE A 324 -0.77 -10.16 -16.45
CA PHE A 324 0.53 -9.70 -16.95
C PHE A 324 1.65 -9.95 -15.93
N GLY A 325 2.89 -10.01 -16.42
CA GLY A 325 4.09 -10.04 -15.60
C GLY A 325 4.87 -11.33 -15.69
N SER A 326 5.96 -11.39 -14.91
CA SER A 326 6.86 -12.54 -14.87
C SER A 326 6.39 -13.68 -13.95
N GLU A 327 5.54 -13.39 -12.97
CA GLU A 327 5.03 -14.38 -12.01
C GLU A 327 4.01 -15.37 -12.60
N PRO A 328 3.02 -14.95 -13.41
CA PRO A 328 2.05 -15.88 -13.96
C PRO A 328 2.70 -16.90 -14.89
N SER A 329 2.38 -18.17 -14.70
CA SER A 329 2.90 -19.26 -15.52
C SER A 329 1.91 -20.43 -15.55
N PHE A 330 1.99 -21.21 -16.62
CA PHE A 330 1.23 -22.43 -16.77
C PHE A 330 2.04 -23.46 -17.55
N THR A 331 1.62 -24.71 -17.49
CA THR A 331 2.16 -25.80 -18.30
C THR A 331 1.07 -26.42 -19.13
N VAL A 332 1.45 -26.89 -20.31
CA VAL A 332 0.54 -27.59 -21.21
C VAL A 332 1.21 -28.84 -21.74
N SER A 333 0.47 -29.94 -21.85
CA SER A 333 0.90 -31.14 -22.56
C SER A 333 -0.18 -31.60 -23.53
N SER A 334 0.23 -32.37 -24.53
CA SER A 334 -0.66 -32.95 -25.52
C SER A 334 -0.30 -34.41 -25.79
N THR A 335 -1.26 -35.20 -26.27
CA THR A 335 -0.96 -36.51 -26.88
C THR A 335 -0.38 -36.40 -28.29
N LEU A 336 -0.24 -35.19 -28.83
CA LEU A 336 0.35 -34.96 -30.14
C LEU A 336 1.85 -34.69 -30.04
N ASP A 337 2.61 -35.43 -30.85
CA ASP A 337 4.05 -35.23 -30.99
C ASP A 337 4.37 -33.87 -31.62
N ASN A 338 5.35 -33.17 -31.04
CA ASN A 338 5.84 -31.86 -31.47
C ASN A 338 4.76 -30.77 -31.62
N PHE A 339 3.71 -30.79 -30.78
CA PHE A 339 2.61 -29.84 -30.91
C PHE A 339 2.87 -28.50 -30.22
N PHE A 340 3.43 -28.48 -29.01
CA PHE A 340 3.72 -27.25 -28.25
C PHE A 340 5.22 -26.90 -28.16
N GLY A 341 6.09 -27.69 -28.80
CA GLY A 341 7.54 -27.47 -28.79
C GLY A 341 8.27 -28.36 -29.81
N GLN A 342 9.47 -27.95 -30.23
CA GLN A 342 10.33 -28.79 -31.06
C GLN A 342 10.85 -29.95 -30.20
N ASN A 343 10.79 -31.18 -30.72
CA ASN A 343 11.20 -32.41 -30.03
C ASN A 343 10.40 -32.76 -28.76
N THR A 344 9.24 -32.15 -28.53
CA THR A 344 8.36 -32.48 -27.40
C THR A 344 7.60 -33.78 -27.67
N LYS A 345 7.78 -34.76 -26.79
CA LYS A 345 7.12 -36.07 -26.88
C LYS A 345 5.67 -36.02 -26.39
N VAL A 346 4.90 -37.03 -26.76
CA VAL A 346 3.54 -37.30 -26.24
C VAL A 346 3.54 -37.25 -24.70
N HIS A 347 2.60 -36.51 -24.13
CA HIS A 347 2.42 -36.27 -22.69
C HIS A 347 3.54 -35.49 -21.97
N GLU A 348 4.52 -34.98 -22.71
CA GLU A 348 5.56 -34.13 -22.12
C GLU A 348 4.99 -32.74 -21.82
N ALA A 349 5.23 -32.25 -20.59
CA ALA A 349 4.76 -30.94 -20.16
C ALA A 349 5.70 -29.84 -20.67
N VAL A 350 5.14 -28.91 -21.44
CA VAL A 350 5.82 -27.71 -21.93
C VAL A 350 5.48 -26.56 -21.01
N PHE A 351 6.52 -25.85 -20.56
CA PHE A 351 6.37 -24.62 -19.79
C PHE A 351 6.03 -23.47 -20.74
N ALA A 352 5.01 -22.69 -20.39
CA ALA A 352 4.72 -21.47 -21.10
C ALA A 352 5.89 -20.48 -20.99
N LEU A 353 6.07 -19.68 -22.05
CA LEU A 353 7.02 -18.58 -22.01
C LEU A 353 6.58 -17.63 -20.90
N SER A 354 7.50 -17.25 -20.03
CA SER A 354 7.22 -16.28 -18.97
C SER A 354 6.87 -14.92 -19.58
N GLY A 355 5.86 -14.26 -19.02
CA GLY A 355 5.63 -12.85 -19.32
C GLY A 355 6.76 -12.00 -18.75
N ARG A 356 6.72 -10.70 -19.05
CA ARG A 356 7.65 -9.71 -18.51
C ARG A 356 6.89 -8.64 -17.76
N ASP A 357 7.51 -8.11 -16.72
CA ASP A 357 6.98 -6.97 -15.98
C ASP A 357 7.26 -5.66 -16.72
N VAL A 358 6.47 -4.63 -16.42
CA VAL A 358 6.74 -3.27 -16.88
C VAL A 358 8.08 -2.79 -16.31
N GLU A 359 8.94 -2.22 -17.14
CA GLU A 359 10.20 -1.61 -16.69
C GLU A 359 10.22 -0.14 -17.05
N GLY A 360 10.88 0.67 -16.22
CA GLY A 360 10.94 2.10 -16.40
C GLY A 360 11.54 2.82 -15.22
N THR A 361 11.40 4.14 -15.23
CA THR A 361 11.85 5.04 -14.18
C THR A 361 10.76 6.02 -13.77
N ILE A 362 10.75 6.41 -12.49
CA ILE A 362 9.89 7.46 -11.95
C ILE A 362 10.76 8.49 -11.24
N GLY A 363 10.67 9.76 -11.65
CA GLY A 363 11.46 10.88 -11.12
C GLY A 363 12.92 10.90 -11.61
N GLY A 364 13.33 9.95 -12.46
CA GLY A 364 14.70 9.88 -12.99
C GLY A 364 14.98 10.89 -14.10
N LEU A 365 16.25 11.29 -14.22
CA LEU A 365 16.78 11.92 -15.43
C LEU A 365 17.31 10.83 -16.37
N PRO A 366 16.81 10.72 -17.63
CA PRO A 366 17.29 9.72 -18.59
C PRO A 366 18.81 9.78 -18.85
N GLU A 367 19.42 10.96 -18.73
CA GLU A 367 20.78 11.23 -19.19
C GLU A 367 21.92 10.84 -18.22
N VAL A 368 21.64 10.56 -16.93
CA VAL A 368 22.72 10.44 -15.90
C VAL A 368 22.72 9.10 -15.17
N GLY A 369 21.80 8.18 -15.46
CA GLY A 369 21.70 6.89 -14.75
C GLY A 369 21.52 7.05 -13.22
N ALA A 370 21.13 8.24 -12.77
CA ALA A 370 21.04 8.60 -11.37
C ALA A 370 19.57 8.79 -10.98
N GLY A 371 19.05 7.88 -10.17
CA GLY A 371 18.00 8.19 -9.19
C GLY A 371 16.56 7.79 -9.50
N GLY A 372 16.24 7.34 -10.72
CA GLY A 372 14.86 7.02 -11.11
C GLY A 372 14.43 5.56 -10.97
N ALA A 373 15.19 4.71 -10.26
CA ALA A 373 14.92 3.27 -10.24
C ALA A 373 13.49 2.99 -9.78
N ALA A 374 12.73 2.30 -10.63
CA ALA A 374 11.40 1.80 -10.29
C ALA A 374 11.39 0.28 -10.46
N MET A 375 10.54 -0.38 -9.68
CA MET A 375 10.36 -1.82 -9.66
C MET A 375 9.06 -2.14 -10.37
N GLY A 376 9.16 -2.99 -11.39
CA GLY A 376 8.02 -3.53 -12.13
C GLY A 376 7.41 -4.74 -11.44
N ARG A 377 6.09 -4.85 -11.47
CA ARG A 377 5.35 -6.09 -11.18
C ARG A 377 4.08 -6.14 -11.99
N GLY A 378 4.00 -7.02 -12.98
CA GLY A 378 2.96 -7.00 -14.00
C GLY A 378 2.92 -5.63 -14.68
N GLN A 379 1.75 -4.99 -14.64
CA GLN A 379 1.55 -3.62 -15.17
C GLN A 379 1.88 -2.51 -14.17
N LEU A 380 2.27 -2.84 -12.94
CA LEU A 380 2.54 -1.86 -11.89
C LEU A 380 4.01 -1.48 -11.87
N LEU A 381 4.28 -0.18 -11.82
CA LEU A 381 5.60 0.41 -11.70
C LEU A 381 5.68 1.21 -10.39
N THR A 382 6.52 0.78 -9.45
CA THR A 382 6.66 1.42 -8.13
C THR A 382 8.04 2.02 -7.95
N GLY A 383 8.14 3.27 -7.51
CA GLY A 383 9.44 3.90 -7.21
C GLY A 383 10.20 3.15 -6.11
N ALA A 384 11.46 2.80 -6.38
CA ALA A 384 12.27 1.97 -5.50
C ALA A 384 12.64 2.68 -4.18
N PRO A 385 12.92 1.93 -3.10
CA PRO A 385 13.40 2.51 -1.85
C PRO A 385 14.66 3.38 -2.06
N GLY A 386 14.64 4.60 -1.52
CA GLY A 386 15.72 5.58 -1.67
C GLY A 386 15.70 6.41 -2.97
N ALA A 387 14.80 6.12 -3.92
CA ALA A 387 14.58 6.93 -5.11
C ALA A 387 13.80 8.22 -4.79
N GLU A 388 13.79 9.18 -5.71
CA GLU A 388 13.04 10.44 -5.51
C GLU A 388 11.53 10.19 -5.41
N ALA A 389 11.03 9.25 -6.21
CA ALA A 389 9.64 8.82 -6.25
C ALA A 389 9.35 7.58 -5.38
N GLU A 390 10.14 7.33 -4.33
CA GLU A 390 9.97 6.19 -3.43
C GLU A 390 8.50 6.04 -2.99
N GLY A 391 7.94 4.84 -3.18
CA GLY A 391 6.60 4.49 -2.73
C GLY A 391 5.46 5.04 -3.60
N VAL A 392 5.75 5.75 -4.69
CA VAL A 392 4.75 6.10 -5.71
C VAL A 392 4.56 4.91 -6.65
N THR A 393 3.32 4.48 -6.85
CA THR A 393 2.94 3.37 -7.72
C THR A 393 2.06 3.86 -8.86
N LEU A 394 2.43 3.50 -10.07
CA LEU A 394 1.72 3.77 -11.31
C LEU A 394 1.32 2.45 -11.95
N LYS A 395 0.25 2.45 -12.73
CA LYS A 395 -0.10 1.38 -13.66
C LYS A 395 0.14 1.87 -15.07
N TYR A 396 0.80 1.05 -15.87
CA TYR A 396 0.91 1.26 -17.31
C TYR A 396 -0.01 0.28 -18.04
N GLY A 397 -1.05 0.83 -18.68
CA GLY A 397 -2.15 0.08 -19.27
C GLY A 397 -1.97 -0.27 -20.75
N GLU A 398 -0.99 0.31 -21.44
CA GLU A 398 -0.69 -0.09 -22.83
C GLU A 398 -0.12 -1.51 -22.85
N THR A 399 -0.48 -2.26 -23.89
CA THR A 399 -0.11 -3.67 -24.04
C THR A 399 0.41 -3.90 -25.45
N THR A 400 1.27 -4.91 -25.64
CA THR A 400 1.64 -5.37 -27.00
C THR A 400 0.53 -6.17 -27.67
N ASP A 401 -0.66 -6.24 -27.08
CA ASP A 401 -1.77 -7.00 -27.64
C ASP A 401 -2.34 -6.21 -28.83
N ASP A 402 -2.58 -6.90 -29.95
CA ASP A 402 -3.05 -6.26 -31.18
C ASP A 402 -4.40 -5.56 -30.99
N VAL A 403 -4.49 -4.28 -31.40
CA VAL A 403 -5.74 -3.52 -31.37
C VAL A 403 -6.35 -3.48 -32.79
N ILE A 404 -7.58 -3.99 -32.93
CA ILE A 404 -8.34 -4.01 -34.19
C ILE A 404 -9.32 -2.83 -34.20
N TYR A 405 -9.15 -1.91 -35.15
CA TYR A 405 -10.08 -0.81 -35.40
C TYR A 405 -11.02 -1.15 -36.56
N GLU A 406 -12.30 -0.86 -36.42
CA GLU A 406 -13.25 -0.92 -37.54
C GLU A 406 -13.20 0.38 -38.36
N ILE A 407 -12.88 0.29 -39.65
CA ILE A 407 -12.86 1.46 -40.55
C ILE A 407 -14.25 1.68 -41.11
N PHE A 408 -14.84 2.84 -40.77
CA PHE A 408 -16.13 3.29 -41.30
C PHE A 408 -15.94 4.32 -42.42
N ASN A 409 -16.34 3.98 -43.65
CA ASN A 409 -16.36 4.94 -44.77
C ASN A 409 -17.65 5.75 -44.74
N ARG A 410 -17.52 7.04 -44.42
CA ARG A 410 -18.62 8.00 -44.32
C ARG A 410 -19.30 8.30 -45.66
N THR A 411 -18.65 8.01 -46.78
CA THR A 411 -19.19 8.27 -48.13
C THR A 411 -20.19 7.19 -48.55
N ASP A 412 -19.90 5.93 -48.19
CA ASP A 412 -20.74 4.77 -48.53
C ASP A 412 -21.58 4.27 -47.35
N ASN A 413 -21.47 4.91 -46.18
CA ASN A 413 -22.14 4.59 -44.92
C ASN A 413 -22.06 3.09 -44.55
N ARG A 414 -20.90 2.47 -44.81
CA ARG A 414 -20.63 1.05 -44.60
C ARG A 414 -19.21 0.85 -44.06
N PHE A 415 -19.05 -0.14 -43.19
CA PHE A 415 -17.75 -0.62 -42.75
C PHE A 415 -16.97 -1.19 -43.94
N THR A 416 -15.76 -0.70 -44.14
CA THR A 416 -14.96 -0.94 -45.36
C THR A 416 -13.74 -1.81 -45.11
N GLY A 417 -13.38 -2.02 -43.83
CA GLY A 417 -12.30 -2.91 -43.45
C GLY A 417 -11.99 -2.85 -41.96
N LEU A 418 -11.08 -3.72 -41.54
CA LEU A 418 -10.49 -3.75 -40.22
C LEU A 418 -9.04 -3.23 -40.34
N LEU A 419 -8.66 -2.28 -39.50
CA LEU A 419 -7.28 -1.82 -39.36
C LEU A 419 -6.71 -2.40 -38.08
N LYS A 420 -5.78 -3.34 -38.22
CA LYS A 420 -5.01 -3.85 -37.10
C LYS A 420 -3.78 -2.97 -36.90
N ARG A 421 -3.64 -2.36 -35.72
CA ARG A 421 -2.44 -1.61 -35.33
C ARG A 421 -1.58 -2.54 -34.48
N GLU A 422 -0.49 -3.02 -35.05
CA GLU A 422 0.54 -3.73 -34.29
C GLU A 422 1.26 -2.74 -33.36
N GLN A 423 1.38 -3.11 -32.09
CA GLN A 423 2.07 -2.32 -31.07
C GLN A 423 3.26 -3.13 -30.56
N ASN A 424 4.45 -2.93 -31.16
CA ASN A 424 5.68 -3.50 -30.62
C ASN A 424 6.20 -2.63 -29.46
N ASN A 425 7.04 -3.21 -28.59
CA ASN A 425 7.61 -2.49 -27.45
C ASN A 425 8.27 -1.17 -27.92
N GLU A 426 9.09 -1.19 -28.98
CA GLU A 426 9.74 0.00 -29.54
C GLU A 426 8.80 1.10 -30.07
N PHE A 427 7.53 0.80 -30.34
CA PHE A 427 6.51 1.81 -30.70
C PHE A 427 5.70 2.29 -29.49
N LEU A 428 5.52 1.44 -28.50
CA LEU A 428 4.80 1.75 -27.24
C LEU A 428 5.66 2.47 -26.23
N VAL A 429 6.98 2.36 -26.35
CA VAL A 429 7.98 2.93 -25.46
C VAL A 429 9.12 3.49 -26.29
N GLY A 430 9.75 4.56 -25.84
CA GLY A 430 10.93 5.12 -26.52
C GLY A 430 10.94 6.64 -26.71
N GLU A 431 9.96 7.37 -26.17
CA GLU A 431 10.15 8.80 -25.93
C GLU A 431 11.03 9.01 -24.68
N ASP A 432 11.76 10.12 -24.61
CA ASP A 432 12.59 10.44 -23.42
C ASP A 432 11.72 10.57 -22.14
N VAL A 433 10.42 10.87 -22.28
CA VAL A 433 9.42 11.00 -21.19
C VAL A 433 8.02 10.59 -21.68
N ASP A 434 7.48 9.46 -21.22
CA ASP A 434 6.12 8.99 -21.54
C ASP A 434 5.02 9.74 -20.76
N GLY A 435 5.38 10.36 -19.64
CA GLY A 435 4.45 11.18 -18.87
C GLY A 435 5.01 11.74 -17.58
N TYR A 436 4.10 12.26 -16.76
CA TYR A 436 4.40 12.87 -15.48
C TYR A 436 3.43 12.36 -14.41
N VAL A 437 3.93 12.16 -13.19
CA VAL A 437 3.09 11.96 -12.01
C VAL A 437 3.23 13.15 -11.09
N HIS A 438 2.11 13.67 -10.62
CA HIS A 438 2.03 14.69 -9.57
C HIS A 438 1.51 14.03 -8.31
N VAL A 439 2.23 14.15 -7.19
CA VAL A 439 1.88 13.55 -5.90
C VAL A 439 1.82 14.64 -4.85
N SER A 440 0.76 14.63 -4.04
CA SER A 440 0.60 15.46 -2.85
C SER A 440 0.60 14.57 -1.61
N GLN A 441 1.65 14.69 -0.79
CA GLN A 441 1.73 13.97 0.47
C GLN A 441 0.94 14.69 1.56
N ASN A 442 -0.34 14.34 1.72
CA ASN A 442 -1.21 14.93 2.73
C ASN A 442 -1.44 14.02 3.94
N SER A 443 -0.64 12.96 4.10
CA SER A 443 -0.71 12.07 5.27
C SER A 443 -0.67 12.82 6.59
N LEU A 444 -1.44 12.34 7.55
CA LEU A 444 -1.52 12.91 8.89
C LEU A 444 -0.18 12.77 9.59
N VAL A 445 0.30 13.86 10.18
CA VAL A 445 1.59 13.89 10.89
C VAL A 445 1.35 14.07 12.38
N PHE A 446 1.85 13.12 13.17
CA PHE A 446 1.73 13.11 14.63
C PHE A 446 3.10 13.32 15.29
N GLN A 447 3.23 14.37 16.09
CA GLN A 447 4.38 14.58 16.97
C GLN A 447 4.19 13.74 18.23
N ILE A 448 4.73 12.53 18.20
CA ILE A 448 4.56 11.53 19.27
C ILE A 448 5.71 11.55 20.29
N GLY A 449 6.66 12.46 20.19
CA GLY A 449 7.77 12.56 21.13
C GLY A 449 8.07 14.00 21.56
N PRO A 450 8.83 14.19 22.65
CA PRO A 450 9.17 15.52 23.16
C PRO A 450 10.17 16.28 22.28
N ASN A 451 10.93 15.59 21.41
CA ASN A 451 12.03 16.18 20.65
C ASN A 451 11.69 16.38 19.17
N GLN A 452 12.42 17.30 18.53
CA GLN A 452 12.29 17.57 17.10
C GLN A 452 12.46 16.29 16.27
N GLY A 453 11.61 16.09 15.27
CA GLY A 453 11.70 14.98 14.31
C GLY A 453 11.11 13.65 14.81
N GLN A 454 10.60 13.58 16.04
CA GLN A 454 9.87 12.41 16.56
C GLN A 454 8.43 12.38 16.04
N LEU A 455 8.32 12.27 14.72
CA LEU A 455 7.08 12.29 13.96
C LEU A 455 6.71 10.89 13.50
N ARG A 456 5.40 10.63 13.42
CA ARG A 456 4.84 9.48 12.70
C ARG A 456 3.82 9.97 11.69
N ARG A 457 3.83 9.38 10.50
CA ARG A 457 2.82 9.62 9.48
C ARG A 457 1.81 8.49 9.49
N PHE A 458 0.60 8.80 9.05
CA PHE A 458 -0.43 7.83 8.73
C PHE A 458 -1.29 8.34 7.58
N SER A 459 -1.48 7.53 6.54
CA SER A 459 -2.40 7.83 5.44
C SER A 459 -3.79 7.30 5.76
N VAL A 460 -4.82 8.11 5.51
CA VAL A 460 -6.22 7.65 5.55
C VAL A 460 -6.81 7.82 4.16
N ASP A 461 -7.10 6.68 3.52
CA ASP A 461 -7.69 6.65 2.19
C ASP A 461 -9.18 7.03 2.22
N SER A 462 -9.73 7.33 1.05
CA SER A 462 -11.14 7.70 0.92
C SER A 462 -12.04 6.48 1.04
N ILE A 463 -13.21 6.67 1.66
CA ILE A 463 -14.33 5.72 1.59
C ILE A 463 -15.49 6.24 0.73
N ASP A 464 -15.30 7.36 0.03
CA ASP A 464 -16.29 7.85 -0.94
C ASP A 464 -16.50 6.76 -2.02
N PRO A 465 -17.75 6.33 -2.32
CA PRO A 465 -18.02 5.30 -3.32
C PRO A 465 -17.43 5.57 -4.71
N GLU A 466 -17.16 6.84 -5.05
CA GLU A 466 -16.49 7.22 -6.31
C GLU A 466 -14.99 6.86 -6.31
N GLN A 467 -14.41 6.57 -5.15
CA GLN A 467 -12.99 6.28 -4.95
C GLN A 467 -12.73 4.84 -4.45
N LEU A 468 -13.78 4.07 -4.16
CA LEU A 468 -13.70 2.68 -3.74
C LEU A 468 -13.87 1.73 -4.93
N SER A 469 -13.10 0.63 -4.90
CA SER A 469 -13.15 -0.44 -5.90
C SER A 469 -12.77 0.00 -7.31
N ASN A 470 -12.02 1.09 -7.41
CA ASN A 470 -11.48 1.58 -8.66
C ASN A 470 -10.48 0.54 -9.16
N ARG A 471 -10.74 -0.06 -10.34
CA ARG A 471 -9.91 -1.08 -11.06
C ARG A 471 -10.36 -2.54 -10.91
N VAL A 472 -11.61 -2.81 -10.56
CA VAL A 472 -12.19 -4.15 -10.72
C VAL A 472 -12.69 -4.32 -12.15
N ASN A 473 -12.11 -5.29 -12.88
CA ASN A 473 -12.60 -5.64 -14.22
C ASN A 473 -13.95 -6.35 -14.10
N ASN A 474 -14.94 -5.89 -14.87
CA ASN A 474 -16.30 -6.42 -14.88
C ASN A 474 -16.91 -6.21 -16.28
N GLU A 475 -17.93 -7.00 -16.65
CA GLU A 475 -18.52 -6.97 -18.00
C GLU A 475 -19.42 -5.74 -18.20
N SER A 476 -20.03 -5.27 -17.12
CA SER A 476 -20.93 -4.10 -17.06
C SER A 476 -20.21 -2.74 -17.13
N ASN A 477 -18.88 -2.72 -17.16
CA ASN A 477 -18.02 -1.53 -17.22
C ASN A 477 -18.19 -0.53 -16.06
N PHE A 478 -18.64 -0.98 -14.88
CA PHE A 478 -18.67 -0.16 -13.67
C PHE A 478 -17.25 0.26 -13.28
N ARG A 479 -17.04 1.56 -13.06
CA ARG A 479 -15.71 2.09 -12.72
C ARG A 479 -15.45 2.16 -11.22
N SER A 480 -16.52 2.28 -10.43
CA SER A 480 -16.47 2.46 -8.98
C SER A 480 -17.77 1.98 -8.35
N LEU A 481 -17.78 1.89 -7.02
CA LEU A 481 -18.97 1.53 -6.25
C LEU A 481 -20.14 2.51 -6.47
N ALA A 482 -19.88 3.75 -6.89
CA ALA A 482 -20.92 4.74 -7.16
C ALA A 482 -21.74 4.45 -8.43
N GLU A 483 -21.25 3.60 -9.32
CA GLU A 483 -21.87 3.31 -10.62
C GLU A 483 -22.62 1.97 -10.66
N ILE A 484 -22.61 1.21 -9.55
CA ILE A 484 -23.22 -0.13 -9.53
C ILE A 484 -24.73 -0.06 -9.76
N ASP A 485 -25.20 -1.02 -10.55
CA ASP A 485 -26.60 -1.24 -10.87
C ASP A 485 -26.94 -2.70 -10.58
N VAL A 486 -28.08 -2.93 -9.92
CA VAL A 486 -28.59 -4.28 -9.59
C VAL A 486 -29.95 -4.57 -10.25
N LEU A 487 -30.33 -3.81 -11.28
CA LEU A 487 -31.56 -4.00 -12.05
C LEU A 487 -31.52 -5.21 -13.00
N ASP A 488 -30.34 -5.77 -13.23
CA ASP A 488 -30.12 -6.95 -14.05
C ASP A 488 -29.26 -7.99 -13.30
N ALA A 489 -29.48 -9.28 -13.56
CA ALA A 489 -28.78 -10.35 -12.84
C ALA A 489 -27.28 -10.36 -13.13
N ASP A 490 -26.86 -10.10 -14.38
CA ASP A 490 -25.44 -10.03 -14.76
C ASP A 490 -24.80 -8.78 -14.14
N ALA A 491 -25.50 -7.64 -14.21
CA ALA A 491 -25.08 -6.40 -13.54
C ALA A 491 -24.93 -6.57 -12.02
N ALA A 492 -25.85 -7.29 -11.37
CA ALA A 492 -25.78 -7.58 -9.95
C ALA A 492 -24.59 -8.50 -9.60
N GLN A 493 -24.24 -9.47 -10.47
CA GLN A 493 -23.02 -10.27 -10.30
C GLN A 493 -21.75 -9.43 -10.42
N ASP A 494 -21.70 -8.52 -11.39
CA ASP A 494 -20.59 -7.58 -11.54
C ASP A 494 -20.49 -6.61 -10.35
N ALA A 495 -21.63 -6.13 -9.85
CA ALA A 495 -21.69 -5.30 -8.63
C ALA A 495 -21.12 -6.05 -7.42
N LEU A 496 -21.35 -7.37 -7.29
CA LEU A 496 -20.75 -8.17 -6.21
C LEU A 496 -19.22 -8.14 -6.24
N LEU A 497 -18.59 -8.18 -7.43
CA LEU A 497 -17.13 -8.09 -7.55
C LEU A 497 -16.61 -6.76 -6.99
N LEU A 498 -17.29 -5.66 -7.30
CA LEU A 498 -16.92 -4.34 -6.79
C LEU A 498 -17.17 -4.24 -5.28
N ILE A 499 -18.32 -4.70 -4.80
CA ILE A 499 -18.66 -4.65 -3.37
C ILE A 499 -17.69 -5.49 -2.54
N ASP A 500 -17.34 -6.71 -2.99
CA ASP A 500 -16.36 -7.56 -2.30
C ASP A 500 -14.99 -6.86 -2.23
N GLN A 501 -14.55 -6.22 -3.32
CA GLN A 501 -13.32 -5.41 -3.30
C GLN A 501 -13.41 -4.22 -2.34
N ALA A 502 -14.56 -3.52 -2.28
CA ALA A 502 -14.76 -2.41 -1.34
C ALA A 502 -14.67 -2.89 0.12
N ILE A 503 -15.23 -4.07 0.42
CA ILE A 503 -15.14 -4.69 1.76
C ILE A 503 -13.69 -4.98 2.11
N ASP A 504 -12.91 -5.52 1.16
CA ASP A 504 -11.49 -5.80 1.35
C ASP A 504 -10.66 -4.53 1.53
N ASP A 505 -10.94 -3.49 0.75
CA ASP A 505 -10.28 -2.17 0.86
C ASP A 505 -10.51 -1.58 2.26
N VAL A 506 -11.77 -1.50 2.71
CA VAL A 506 -12.13 -0.97 4.04
C VAL A 506 -11.59 -1.85 5.17
N SER A 507 -11.60 -3.17 5.00
CA SER A 507 -11.02 -4.10 5.98
C SER A 507 -9.51 -3.90 6.12
N THR A 508 -8.82 -3.67 5.00
CA THR A 508 -7.39 -3.36 4.97
C THR A 508 -7.09 -2.02 5.63
N MET A 509 -7.87 -0.97 5.34
CA MET A 509 -7.76 0.34 6.00
C MET A 509 -7.90 0.20 7.52
N ARG A 510 -8.89 -0.55 8.00
CA ARG A 510 -9.09 -0.82 9.43
C ARG A 510 -7.93 -1.60 10.05
N GLY A 511 -7.42 -2.61 9.35
CA GLY A 511 -6.25 -3.38 9.79
C GLY A 511 -5.01 -2.48 9.94
N ASN A 512 -4.78 -1.58 8.98
CA ASN A 512 -3.69 -0.61 9.01
C ASN A 512 -3.84 0.40 10.15
N LEU A 513 -5.04 0.95 10.35
CA LEU A 513 -5.36 1.84 11.48
C LEU A 513 -5.12 1.16 12.83
N GLY A 514 -5.63 -0.06 13.01
CA GLY A 514 -5.45 -0.81 14.25
C GLY A 514 -3.98 -1.15 14.52
N SER A 515 -3.22 -1.50 13.48
CA SER A 515 -1.77 -1.71 13.60
C SER A 515 -1.05 -0.42 13.99
N PHE A 516 -1.39 0.71 13.38
CA PHE A 516 -0.80 2.01 13.70
C PHE A 516 -1.12 2.44 15.13
N GLN A 517 -2.38 2.34 15.56
CA GLN A 517 -2.80 2.65 16.93
C GLN A 517 -1.99 1.85 17.95
N LYS A 518 -2.00 0.53 17.81
CA LYS A 518 -1.38 -0.39 18.78
C LYS A 518 0.14 -0.28 18.78
N ASN A 519 0.76 -0.37 17.61
CA ASN A 519 2.21 -0.53 17.50
C ASN A 519 2.96 0.81 17.49
N ALA A 520 2.34 1.89 17.00
CA ALA A 520 3.00 3.19 16.94
C ALA A 520 2.56 4.13 18.07
N LEU A 521 1.25 4.26 18.34
CA LEU A 521 0.76 5.23 19.31
C LEU A 521 0.76 4.68 20.74
N GLU A 522 0.12 3.55 21.00
CA GLU A 522 -0.03 2.97 22.35
C GLU A 522 1.32 2.51 22.93
N ALA A 523 2.12 1.81 22.13
CA ALA A 523 3.47 1.39 22.54
C ALA A 523 4.35 2.59 22.91
N ASN A 524 4.32 3.66 22.09
CA ASN A 524 5.08 4.87 22.37
C ASN A 524 4.53 5.65 23.57
N LEU A 525 3.20 5.77 23.70
CA LEU A 525 2.55 6.39 24.85
C LEU A 525 2.96 5.73 26.17
N HIS A 526 3.01 4.39 26.20
CA HIS A 526 3.51 3.65 27.35
C HIS A 526 4.97 4.00 27.67
N SER A 527 5.84 4.01 26.65
CA SER A 527 7.26 4.39 26.80
C SER A 527 7.45 5.82 27.33
N LEU A 528 6.66 6.78 26.83
CA LEU A 528 6.69 8.17 27.29
C LEU A 528 6.26 8.30 28.75
N ARG A 529 5.23 7.58 29.17
CA ARG A 529 4.75 7.58 30.57
C ARG A 529 5.83 7.06 31.51
N VAL A 530 6.45 5.93 31.18
CA VAL A 530 7.57 5.36 31.95
C VAL A 530 8.75 6.34 32.00
N SER A 531 9.11 6.96 30.87
CA SER A 531 10.20 7.93 30.82
C SER A 531 9.91 9.16 31.68
N LYS A 532 8.66 9.67 31.64
CA LYS A 532 8.22 10.80 32.45
C LYS A 532 8.26 10.47 33.94
N GLU A 533 7.82 9.28 34.33
CA GLU A 533 7.87 8.81 35.72
C GLU A 533 9.32 8.73 36.23
N ASN A 534 10.21 8.08 35.48
CA ASN A 534 11.62 7.94 35.84
C ASN A 534 12.33 9.30 35.96
N LEU A 535 12.07 10.22 35.02
CA LEU A 535 12.64 11.58 35.08
C LEU A 535 12.07 12.39 36.25
N THR A 536 10.77 12.24 36.54
CA THR A 536 10.15 12.92 37.69
C THR A 536 10.75 12.41 39.01
N ALA A 537 10.92 11.10 39.15
CA ALA A 537 11.58 10.51 40.31
C ALA A 537 13.04 10.99 40.45
N SER A 538 13.76 11.06 39.33
CA SER A 538 15.15 11.55 39.30
C SER A 538 15.25 13.04 39.65
N GLU A 539 14.33 13.87 39.16
CA GLU A 539 14.26 15.30 39.47
C GLU A 539 13.94 15.53 40.95
N SER A 540 13.01 14.76 41.51
CA SER A 540 12.66 14.81 42.93
C SER A 540 13.85 14.47 43.82
N LEU A 541 14.60 13.39 43.52
CA LEU A 541 15.83 13.06 44.26
C LEU A 541 16.89 14.18 44.18
N LEU A 542 16.96 14.87 43.04
CA LEU A 542 17.94 15.93 42.82
C LEU A 542 17.57 17.26 43.44
N ALA A 543 16.28 17.58 43.57
CA ALA A 543 15.87 18.94 43.89
C ALA A 543 14.89 19.07 45.05
N ASP A 544 14.21 18.00 45.45
CA ASP A 544 13.28 18.05 46.58
C ASP A 544 14.03 17.94 47.91
N THR A 545 13.43 18.55 48.92
CA THR A 545 13.92 18.62 50.29
C THR A 545 13.43 17.42 51.11
N ASP A 546 14.32 16.82 51.91
CA ASP A 546 13.91 15.95 53.00
C ASP A 546 13.35 16.82 54.15
N MET A 547 12.02 16.85 54.25
CA MET A 547 11.31 17.66 55.25
C MET A 547 11.68 17.28 56.67
N ALA A 548 11.95 16.00 56.96
CA ALA A 548 12.29 15.57 58.32
C ALA A 548 13.68 16.10 58.71
N GLN A 549 14.64 16.01 57.79
CA GLN A 549 15.99 16.53 58.01
C GLN A 549 16.02 18.06 58.11
N GLU A 550 15.29 18.78 57.25
CA GLU A 550 15.23 20.24 57.31
C GLU A 550 14.47 20.74 58.54
N MET A 551 13.40 20.05 58.99
CA MET A 551 12.72 20.38 60.25
C MET A 551 13.63 20.19 61.45
N SER A 552 14.42 19.11 61.50
CA SER A 552 15.42 18.90 62.55
C SER A 552 16.46 20.03 62.55
N SER A 553 16.93 20.42 61.37
CA SER A 553 17.91 21.51 61.20
C SER A 553 17.32 22.87 61.58
N LEU A 554 16.05 23.13 61.23
CA LEU A 554 15.31 24.33 61.63
C LEU A 554 15.23 24.43 63.15
N VAL A 555 14.80 23.37 63.84
CA VAL A 555 14.70 23.34 65.30
C VAL A 555 16.07 23.55 65.94
N LYS A 556 17.12 22.90 65.43
CA LYS A 556 18.51 23.13 65.88
C LYS A 556 18.90 24.61 65.73
N ASN A 557 18.62 25.22 64.59
CA ASN A 557 18.97 26.62 64.33
C ASN A 557 18.14 27.60 65.17
N GLN A 558 16.87 27.26 65.48
CA GLN A 558 16.04 28.00 66.43
C GLN A 558 16.65 28.01 67.84
N ILE A 559 17.14 26.84 68.30
CA ILE A 559 17.82 26.68 69.59
C ILE A 559 19.17 27.42 69.60
N LEU A 560 19.92 27.36 68.50
CA LEU A 560 21.18 28.10 68.38
C LEU A 560 20.97 29.61 68.34
N LEU A 561 19.88 30.09 67.74
CA LEU A 561 19.52 31.51 67.74
C LEU A 561 19.22 31.99 69.16
N SER A 562 18.39 31.26 69.92
CA SER A 562 18.09 31.60 71.32
C SER A 562 19.31 31.49 72.24
N SER A 563 20.19 30.51 72.01
CA SER A 563 21.45 30.38 72.74
C SER A 563 22.43 31.51 72.38
N GLY A 564 22.48 31.89 71.10
CA GLY A 564 23.32 32.98 70.60
C GLY A 564 22.91 34.35 71.12
N THR A 565 21.60 34.62 71.25
CA THR A 565 21.11 35.87 71.86
C THR A 565 21.48 35.93 73.34
N ALA A 566 21.36 34.82 74.07
CA ALA A 566 21.79 34.73 75.47
C ALA A 566 23.30 34.91 75.62
N MET A 567 24.11 34.28 74.75
CA MET A 567 25.57 34.46 74.73
C MET A 567 25.98 35.88 74.38
N LEU A 568 25.30 36.54 73.44
CA LEU A 568 25.55 37.94 73.09
C LEU A 568 25.21 38.87 74.27
N ALA A 569 24.09 38.62 74.94
CA ALA A 569 23.71 39.34 76.16
C ALA A 569 24.75 39.14 77.27
N GLN A 570 25.22 37.91 77.50
CA GLN A 570 26.26 37.60 78.47
C GLN A 570 27.61 38.25 78.12
N ALA A 571 28.01 38.19 76.85
CA ALA A 571 29.26 38.80 76.37
C ALA A 571 29.23 40.33 76.53
N ASN A 572 28.06 40.96 76.44
CA ASN A 572 27.86 42.39 76.69
C ASN A 572 27.88 42.76 78.19
N GLN A 573 27.75 41.80 79.12
CA GLN A 573 27.89 42.03 80.56
C GLN A 573 29.34 42.00 81.05
N VAL A 574 30.27 41.38 80.30
CA VAL A 574 31.69 41.29 80.69
C VAL A 574 32.38 42.65 80.85
N PRO A 575 32.13 43.66 80.00
CA PRO A 575 32.64 45.02 80.25
C PRO A 575 32.02 45.69 81.49
N GLN A 576 30.77 45.35 81.84
CA GLN A 576 30.06 45.92 83.00
C GLN A 576 30.58 45.35 84.33
N SER A 577 30.96 44.07 84.38
CA SER A 577 31.58 43.49 85.58
C SER A 577 32.99 44.07 85.83
N VAL A 578 33.72 44.45 84.78
CA VAL A 578 34.99 45.20 84.90
C VAL A 578 34.75 46.62 85.41
N LEU A 579 33.69 47.30 84.97
CA LEU A 579 33.28 48.60 85.53
C LEU A 579 32.89 48.51 87.01
N GLN A 580 32.22 47.42 87.42
CA GLN A 580 31.93 47.17 88.84
C GLN A 580 33.20 46.95 89.67
N LEU A 581 34.21 46.24 89.14
CA LEU A 581 35.52 46.08 89.78
C LEU A 581 36.33 47.38 89.88
N LEU A 582 36.14 48.29 88.91
CA LEU A 582 36.73 49.64 88.94
C LEU A 582 36.00 50.59 89.91
N ASN A 583 34.69 50.40 90.12
CA ASN A 583 33.88 51.19 91.06
C ASN A 583 33.83 50.60 92.49
N SER A 584 34.38 49.39 92.71
CA SER A 584 34.43 48.71 94.02
C SER A 584 35.77 48.84 94.74
N ASN A 585 36.67 49.69 94.25
CA ASN A 585 37.75 50.31 95.02
C ASN A 585 37.45 51.81 95.14
#